data_AF-A0A1Q6YGW3-F1
#
_entry.id   AF-A0A1Q6YGW3-F1
#
_cell.length_a   1.000
_cell.length_b   1.000
_cell.length_c   1.000
_cell.angle_alpha   90.00
_cell.angle_beta   90.00
_cell.angle_gamma   90.00
#
_symmetry.space_group_name_H-M   'P 1'
#
loop_
_entity.id
_entity.type
_entity.pdbx_description
1 polymer ?
#
loop_
_entity_poly.entity_id
_entity_poly.type
_entity_poly.pdbx_seq_one_letter_code
_entity_poly.pdbx_strand_id
1 'polypeptide(L)'
;MRRLLAWVVAPGFCLGGAWTARADNRPAPKGPEEDGTKPALVKIAGEGMMDSHAFQYLTELSDDIGARVTGTPSERKAQDWGAGKMKAIGLENVHKEKYQLWRGWTRGTAQGELLEPIRKPLHVDALGWTGSTPAAGAEGEVVAVNLFNIEEEVKHTSQLSKKIVLVVMKGEPKKSGDVLFAIFGDFLRAASKAGAIAVIGGQGGSKALE
;
A
#
# COMPACT_ATOMS: atom_id res chain seq x y z
N MET A 1 -47.44 3.61 67.63
CA MET A 1 -46.80 4.94 67.65
C MET A 1 -46.49 5.35 66.22
N ARG A 2 -47.13 6.44 65.77
CA ARG A 2 -46.88 7.13 64.50
C ARG A 2 -45.45 7.67 64.50
N ARG A 3 -44.66 7.42 63.45
CA ARG A 3 -43.53 8.29 63.06
C ARG A 3 -43.28 8.17 61.56
N LEU A 4 -43.69 9.24 60.87
CA LEU A 4 -43.37 9.55 59.48
C LEU A 4 -41.86 9.82 59.35
N LEU A 5 -41.21 9.28 58.32
CA LEU A 5 -39.95 9.83 57.82
C LEU A 5 -40.18 10.33 56.39
N ALA A 6 -39.96 11.64 56.22
CA ALA A 6 -40.09 12.36 54.97
C ALA A 6 -38.97 11.96 54.00
N TRP A 7 -39.35 11.75 52.74
CA TRP A 7 -38.42 11.70 51.62
C TRP A 7 -38.02 13.13 51.25
N VAL A 8 -36.75 13.47 51.41
CA VAL A 8 -36.16 14.65 50.77
C VAL A 8 -35.51 14.17 49.48
N VAL A 9 -36.17 14.46 48.35
CA VAL A 9 -35.59 14.35 47.01
C VAL A 9 -34.65 15.53 46.83
N ALA A 10 -33.35 15.30 46.90
CA ALA A 10 -32.37 16.28 46.47
C ALA A 10 -32.33 16.30 44.93
N PRO A 11 -32.48 17.46 44.26
CA PRO A 11 -32.32 17.54 42.81
C PRO A 11 -30.84 17.33 42.49
N GLY A 12 -30.53 16.23 41.82
CA GLY A 12 -29.21 15.95 41.28
C GLY A 12 -28.84 17.05 40.29
N PHE A 13 -27.91 17.91 40.70
CA PHE A 13 -27.27 18.87 39.83
C PHE A 13 -26.42 18.08 38.83
N CYS A 14 -26.96 17.84 37.63
CA CYS A 14 -26.16 17.39 36.49
C CYS A 14 -25.18 18.50 36.14
N LEU A 15 -24.00 18.47 36.77
CA LEU A 15 -22.84 19.18 36.27
C LEU A 15 -22.49 18.55 34.91
N GLY A 16 -23.09 19.09 33.86
CA GLY A 16 -22.61 18.93 32.50
C GLY A 16 -21.19 19.46 32.46
N GLY A 17 -20.22 18.56 32.68
CA GLY A 17 -18.83 18.82 32.39
C GLY A 17 -18.75 19.09 30.91
N ALA A 18 -18.73 20.36 30.54
CA ALA A 18 -18.26 20.79 29.25
C ALA A 18 -16.82 20.26 29.14
N TRP A 19 -16.66 19.16 28.42
CA TRP A 19 -15.36 18.80 27.86
C TRP A 19 -15.06 19.89 26.84
N THR A 20 -14.56 21.03 27.33
CA THR A 20 -13.86 21.96 26.47
C THR A 20 -12.68 21.15 25.93
N ALA A 21 -12.69 20.90 24.63
CA ALA A 21 -11.48 20.49 23.94
C ALA A 21 -10.43 21.56 24.31
N ARG A 22 -9.51 21.22 25.22
CA ARG A 22 -8.39 22.08 25.54
C ARG A 22 -7.62 22.21 24.24
N ALA A 23 -7.75 23.35 23.57
CA ALA A 23 -6.78 23.75 22.57
C ALA A 23 -5.41 23.60 23.22
N ASP A 24 -4.51 22.92 22.51
CA ASP A 24 -3.16 22.68 22.98
C ASP A 24 -2.42 24.03 23.06
N ASN A 25 -2.53 24.69 24.21
CA ASN A 25 -1.90 25.99 24.49
C ASN A 25 -0.40 25.85 24.77
N ARG A 26 0.23 24.72 24.40
CA ARG A 26 1.69 24.61 24.45
C ARG A 26 2.26 25.64 23.45
N PRO A 27 3.25 26.45 23.86
CA PRO A 27 3.94 27.33 22.92
C PRO A 27 4.47 26.47 21.77
N ALA A 28 4.34 26.97 20.55
CA ALA A 28 4.88 26.30 19.37
C ALA A 28 6.37 25.99 19.60
N PRO A 29 6.85 24.81 19.19
CA PRO A 29 8.27 24.50 19.30
C PRO A 29 9.06 25.58 18.55
N LYS A 30 10.11 26.10 19.22
CA LYS A 30 11.01 27.10 18.64
C LYS A 30 11.64 26.54 17.37
N GLY A 31 11.78 27.38 16.35
CA GLY A 31 12.44 26.99 15.11
C GLY A 31 13.96 26.86 15.30
N PRO A 32 14.68 26.25 14.34
CA PRO A 32 16.14 26.07 14.40
C PRO A 32 16.96 27.37 14.57
N GLU A 33 16.40 28.50 14.12
CA GLU A 33 16.97 29.85 14.30
C GLU A 33 16.92 30.32 15.76
N GLU A 34 15.94 29.82 16.53
CA GLU A 34 15.57 30.31 17.86
C GLU A 34 15.96 29.33 18.98
N ASP A 35 16.24 28.07 18.65
CA ASP A 35 16.62 27.02 19.60
C ASP A 35 18.14 26.72 19.63
N GLY A 36 18.92 27.36 18.74
CA GLY A 36 20.38 27.21 18.64
C GLY A 36 20.85 25.96 17.89
N THR A 37 19.95 25.17 17.27
CA THR A 37 20.30 23.95 16.54
C THR A 37 20.78 24.20 15.11
N LYS A 38 20.54 25.39 14.56
CA LYS A 38 20.89 25.73 13.17
C LYS A 38 22.34 25.39 12.77
N PRO A 39 23.39 25.69 13.56
CA PRO A 39 24.75 25.34 13.16
C PRO A 39 24.95 23.82 12.96
N ALA A 40 24.35 22.99 13.82
CA ALA A 40 24.42 21.54 13.70
C ALA A 40 23.64 21.03 12.47
N LEU A 41 22.45 21.57 12.20
CA LEU A 41 21.67 21.23 11.01
C LEU A 41 22.40 21.61 9.72
N VAL A 42 23.03 22.79 9.69
CA VAL A 42 23.86 23.23 8.55
C VAL A 42 25.04 22.29 8.35
N LYS A 43 25.69 21.83 9.43
CA LYS A 43 26.76 20.83 9.33
C LYS A 43 26.27 19.50 8.74
N ILE A 44 25.13 19.00 9.22
CA ILE A 44 24.53 17.75 8.70
C ILE A 44 24.15 17.90 7.22
N ALA A 45 23.56 19.04 6.84
CA ALA A 45 23.23 19.32 5.44
C ALA A 45 24.48 19.41 4.57
N GLY A 46 25.54 20.05 5.06
CA GLY A 46 26.84 20.12 4.38
C GLY A 46 27.45 18.73 4.16
N GLU A 47 27.44 17.89 5.20
CA GLU A 47 27.90 16.50 5.12
C GLU A 47 27.11 15.70 4.08
N GLY A 48 25.77 15.76 4.14
CA GLY A 48 24.90 15.03 3.22
C GLY A 48 25.02 15.49 1.77
N MET A 49 25.49 16.72 1.52
CA MET A 49 25.67 17.27 0.17
C MET A 49 27.06 16.98 -0.39
N MET A 50 28.10 17.05 0.45
CA MET A 50 29.49 16.99 0.01
C MET A 50 30.13 15.60 0.19
N ASP A 51 29.68 14.80 1.15
CA ASP A 51 30.21 13.47 1.47
C ASP A 51 29.10 12.40 1.55
N SER A 52 28.17 12.47 0.59
CA SER A 52 27.04 11.56 0.54
C SER A 52 27.44 10.16 0.10
N HIS A 53 27.12 9.16 0.91
CA HIS A 53 27.27 7.74 0.56
C HIS A 53 25.99 7.14 -0.03
N ALA A 54 24.93 7.94 -0.19
CA ALA A 54 23.59 7.45 -0.56
C ALA A 54 23.56 6.74 -1.92
N PHE A 55 24.26 7.29 -2.93
CA PHE A 55 24.30 6.70 -4.27
C PHE A 55 25.08 5.38 -4.27
N GLN A 56 26.21 5.32 -3.56
CA GLN A 56 26.96 4.08 -3.39
C GLN A 56 26.11 2.99 -2.72
N TYR A 57 25.39 3.33 -1.65
CA TYR A 57 24.48 2.39 -1.00
C TYR A 57 23.34 1.94 -1.92
N LEU A 58 22.83 2.85 -2.75
CA LEU A 58 21.82 2.50 -3.75
C LEU A 58 22.37 1.54 -4.80
N THR A 59 23.61 1.72 -5.27
CA THR A 59 24.31 0.78 -6.18
C THR A 59 24.48 -0.59 -5.52
N GLU A 60 25.06 -0.65 -4.32
CA GLU A 60 25.27 -1.93 -3.62
C GLU A 60 23.94 -2.67 -3.39
N LEU A 61 22.89 -1.94 -3.03
CA LEU A 61 21.56 -2.51 -2.97
C LEU A 61 21.12 -2.96 -4.37
N SER A 62 20.96 -2.05 -5.32
CA SER A 62 20.23 -2.32 -6.57
C SER A 62 20.97 -3.24 -7.53
N ASP A 63 22.30 -3.14 -7.61
CA ASP A 63 23.11 -3.85 -8.58
C ASP A 63 23.71 -5.13 -7.98
N ASP A 64 24.22 -5.09 -6.74
CA ASP A 64 24.84 -6.28 -6.14
C ASP A 64 23.81 -7.23 -5.50
N ILE A 65 22.77 -6.68 -4.84
CA ILE A 65 21.72 -7.50 -4.21
C ILE A 65 20.53 -7.74 -5.15
N GLY A 66 20.15 -6.75 -5.96
CA GLY A 66 19.03 -6.87 -6.90
C GLY A 66 17.64 -6.78 -6.26
N ALA A 67 16.61 -7.33 -6.89
CA ALA A 67 15.23 -7.26 -6.39
C ALA A 67 15.05 -7.91 -5.00
N ARG A 68 14.44 -7.18 -4.06
CA ARG A 68 14.31 -7.56 -2.63
C ARG A 68 12.85 -7.69 -2.19
N VAL A 69 12.08 -8.54 -2.86
CA VAL A 69 10.69 -8.82 -2.46
C VAL A 69 10.65 -9.38 -1.04
N THR A 70 9.71 -8.93 -0.23
CA THR A 70 9.61 -9.29 1.20
C THR A 70 9.55 -10.80 1.41
N GLY A 71 10.37 -11.32 2.34
CA GLY A 71 10.48 -12.74 2.65
C GLY A 71 11.32 -13.57 1.67
N THR A 72 11.89 -12.96 0.63
CA THR A 72 12.80 -13.66 -0.30
C THR A 72 14.24 -13.77 0.25
N PRO A 73 15.08 -14.68 -0.30
CA PRO A 73 16.50 -14.73 0.05
C PRO A 73 17.24 -13.41 -0.18
N SER A 74 16.89 -12.64 -1.22
CA SER A 74 17.53 -11.34 -1.50
C SER A 74 17.18 -10.28 -0.46
N GLU A 75 15.94 -10.28 0.06
CA GLU A 75 15.58 -9.41 1.18
C GLU A 75 16.40 -9.72 2.44
N ARG A 76 16.62 -11.01 2.75
CA ARG A 76 17.51 -11.40 3.87
C ARG A 76 18.95 -10.91 3.67
N LYS A 77 19.49 -11.04 2.45
CA LYS A 77 20.82 -10.47 2.12
C LYS A 77 20.87 -8.97 2.36
N ALA A 78 19.80 -8.24 2.00
CA ALA A 78 19.70 -6.81 2.22
C ALA A 78 19.61 -6.43 3.70
N GLN A 79 18.92 -7.23 4.52
CA GLN A 79 18.89 -7.05 5.97
C GLN A 79 20.28 -7.26 6.59
N ASP A 80 21.01 -8.28 6.15
CA ASP A 80 22.37 -8.55 6.62
C ASP A 80 23.33 -7.44 6.19
N TRP A 81 23.24 -6.99 4.93
CA TRP A 81 23.97 -5.84 4.41
C TRP A 81 23.69 -4.58 5.25
N GLY A 82 22.41 -4.26 5.49
CA GLY A 82 22.00 -3.05 6.22
C GLY A 82 22.46 -3.08 7.68
N ALA A 83 22.31 -4.22 8.35
CA ALA A 83 22.85 -4.40 9.70
C ALA A 83 24.38 -4.27 9.73
N GLY A 84 25.08 -4.76 8.71
CA GLY A 84 26.52 -4.59 8.55
C GLY A 84 26.92 -3.12 8.38
N LYS A 85 26.27 -2.39 7.47
CA LYS A 85 26.54 -0.96 7.23
C LYS A 85 26.28 -0.11 8.46
N MET A 86 25.16 -0.31 9.15
CA MET A 86 24.82 0.40 10.38
C MET A 86 25.89 0.21 11.46
N LYS A 87 26.41 -1.01 11.63
CA LYS A 87 27.51 -1.27 12.57
C LYS A 87 28.82 -0.63 12.13
N ALA A 88 29.14 -0.68 10.83
CA ALA A 88 30.37 -0.13 10.29
C ALA A 88 30.47 1.40 10.45
N ILE A 89 29.35 2.12 10.38
CA ILE A 89 29.29 3.57 10.62
C ILE A 89 29.20 3.94 12.12
N GLY A 90 29.28 2.96 13.02
CA GLY A 90 29.33 3.19 14.46
C GLY A 90 27.98 3.28 15.17
N LEU A 91 26.87 2.85 14.55
CA LEU A 91 25.60 2.78 15.27
C LEU A 91 25.62 1.68 16.33
N GLU A 92 25.07 2.00 17.49
CA GLU A 92 24.87 1.07 18.59
C GLU A 92 23.50 0.40 18.53
N ASN A 93 23.35 -0.72 19.25
CA ASN A 93 22.08 -1.47 19.35
C ASN A 93 21.48 -1.95 18.01
N VAL A 94 22.32 -2.27 17.02
CA VAL A 94 21.86 -2.76 15.71
C VAL A 94 21.41 -4.22 15.80
N HIS A 95 20.12 -4.47 15.57
CA HIS A 95 19.53 -5.81 15.54
C HIS A 95 18.43 -5.90 14.47
N LYS A 96 18.04 -7.14 14.13
CA LYS A 96 16.95 -7.43 13.19
C LYS A 96 15.71 -7.82 13.97
N GLU A 97 14.58 -7.19 13.68
CA GLU A 97 13.29 -7.57 14.23
C GLU A 97 12.56 -8.52 13.29
N LYS A 98 12.09 -9.65 13.82
CA LYS A 98 11.37 -10.66 13.06
C LYS A 98 9.88 -10.41 13.17
N TYR A 99 9.18 -10.53 12.05
CA TYR A 99 7.72 -10.57 12.01
C TYR A 99 7.27 -11.70 11.08
N GLN A 100 6.05 -12.20 11.32
CA GLN A 100 5.49 -13.28 10.53
C GLN A 100 4.73 -12.70 9.33
N LEU A 101 5.07 -13.17 8.13
CA LEU A 101 4.30 -12.94 6.92
C LEU A 101 3.27 -14.06 6.75
N TRP A 102 2.04 -13.71 6.37
CA TRP A 102 0.98 -14.68 6.11
C TRP A 102 1.33 -15.61 4.94
N ARG A 103 2.08 -15.11 3.95
CA ARG A 103 2.59 -15.87 2.80
C ARG A 103 3.77 -15.17 2.13
N GLY A 104 4.81 -15.92 1.79
CA GLY A 104 5.88 -15.47 0.91
C GLY A 104 5.43 -15.49 -0.55
N TRP A 105 5.99 -14.60 -1.37
CA TRP A 105 5.66 -14.54 -2.79
C TRP A 105 6.92 -14.42 -3.64
N THR A 106 6.90 -15.10 -4.78
CA THR A 106 7.94 -15.01 -5.80
C THR A 106 7.25 -15.03 -7.14
N ARG A 107 7.62 -14.08 -8.00
CA ARG A 107 7.10 -13.99 -9.36
C ARG A 107 7.51 -15.24 -10.14
N GLY A 108 6.51 -15.94 -10.69
CA GLY A 108 6.71 -17.05 -11.61
C GLY A 108 6.68 -16.58 -13.07
N THR A 109 6.31 -17.49 -13.96
CA THR A 109 6.04 -17.16 -15.36
C THR A 109 4.64 -16.56 -15.51
N ALA A 110 4.50 -15.57 -16.40
CA ALA A 110 3.21 -15.05 -16.84
C ALA A 110 3.16 -15.11 -18.38
N GLN A 111 2.07 -15.64 -18.91
CA GLN A 111 1.81 -15.75 -20.34
C GLN A 111 0.35 -15.42 -20.59
N GLY A 112 0.08 -14.70 -21.68
CA GLY A 112 -1.27 -14.36 -22.11
C GLY A 112 -1.30 -14.24 -23.62
N GLU A 113 -2.40 -14.65 -24.23
CA GLU A 113 -2.58 -14.60 -25.67
C GLU A 113 -4.03 -14.22 -25.97
N LEU A 114 -4.22 -13.23 -26.85
CA LEU A 114 -5.51 -13.00 -27.46
C LEU A 114 -5.74 -14.10 -28.48
N LEU A 115 -6.85 -14.82 -28.38
CA LEU A 115 -7.17 -15.93 -29.28
C LEU A 115 -7.97 -15.46 -30.51
N GLU A 116 -8.92 -14.55 -30.29
CA GLU A 116 -9.81 -13.98 -31.31
C GLU A 116 -9.95 -12.46 -31.12
N PRO A 117 -10.23 -11.68 -32.18
CA PRO A 117 -10.36 -12.10 -33.58
C PRO A 117 -9.00 -12.36 -34.26
N ILE A 118 -7.91 -11.91 -33.64
CA ILE A 118 -6.54 -12.11 -34.14
C ILE A 118 -5.73 -12.74 -33.03
N ARG A 119 -5.06 -13.85 -33.36
CA ARG A 119 -4.16 -14.52 -32.43
C ARG A 119 -2.94 -13.64 -32.17
N LYS A 120 -2.78 -13.12 -30.95
CA LYS A 120 -1.70 -12.19 -30.60
C LYS A 120 -1.18 -12.43 -29.18
N PRO A 121 0.12 -12.73 -28.99
CA PRO A 121 0.73 -12.77 -27.67
C PRO A 121 0.61 -11.41 -26.95
N LEU A 122 0.32 -11.44 -25.65
CA LEU A 122 0.22 -10.27 -24.80
C LEU A 122 1.43 -10.20 -23.89
N HIS A 123 2.00 -9.00 -23.74
CA HIS A 123 3.00 -8.74 -22.72
C HIS A 123 2.29 -8.55 -21.38
N VAL A 124 2.39 -9.55 -20.51
CA VAL A 124 1.71 -9.57 -19.22
C VAL A 124 2.68 -9.96 -18.11
N ASP A 125 2.39 -9.48 -16.90
CA ASP A 125 3.07 -9.90 -15.69
C ASP A 125 2.05 -10.11 -14.58
N ALA A 126 2.36 -10.98 -13.62
CA ALA A 126 1.51 -11.24 -12.48
C ALA A 126 1.44 -10.03 -11.53
N LEU A 127 0.32 -9.80 -10.87
CA LEU A 127 0.33 -8.87 -9.75
C LEU A 127 0.96 -9.55 -8.53
N GLY A 128 1.65 -8.78 -7.68
CA GLY A 128 2.23 -9.30 -6.45
C GLY A 128 1.18 -9.99 -5.57
N TRP A 129 1.55 -11.12 -4.96
CA TRP A 129 0.69 -11.91 -4.07
C TRP A 129 -0.60 -12.48 -4.69
N THR A 130 -0.75 -12.50 -6.02
CA THR A 130 -1.86 -13.23 -6.66
C THR A 130 -1.57 -14.73 -6.82
N GLY A 131 -2.64 -15.52 -6.87
CA GLY A 131 -2.55 -16.95 -7.16
C GLY A 131 -2.18 -17.24 -8.62
N SER A 132 -1.70 -18.45 -8.87
CA SER A 132 -1.46 -18.97 -10.22
C SER A 132 -2.76 -19.43 -10.87
N THR A 133 -2.80 -19.42 -12.20
CA THR A 133 -3.81 -20.14 -12.98
C THR A 133 -3.66 -21.66 -12.80
N PRO A 134 -4.70 -22.47 -13.13
CA PRO A 134 -4.55 -23.92 -13.21
C PRO A 134 -3.39 -24.31 -14.15
N ALA A 135 -2.83 -25.50 -13.94
CA ALA A 135 -1.67 -25.97 -14.72
C ALA A 135 -1.93 -26.03 -16.23
N ALA A 136 -3.19 -26.28 -16.65
CA ALA A 136 -3.60 -26.28 -18.05
C ALA A 136 -3.83 -24.87 -18.63
N GLY A 137 -3.62 -23.80 -17.85
CA GLY A 137 -4.03 -22.45 -18.18
C GLY A 137 -5.52 -22.19 -17.90
N ALA A 138 -5.99 -21.02 -18.31
CA ALA A 138 -7.39 -20.66 -18.27
C ALA A 138 -7.73 -19.77 -19.47
N GLU A 139 -8.91 -19.98 -20.03
CA GLU A 139 -9.45 -19.24 -21.17
C GLU A 139 -10.84 -18.71 -20.80
N GLY A 140 -11.16 -17.50 -21.27
CA GLY A 140 -12.48 -16.93 -21.10
C GLY A 140 -12.68 -15.70 -21.94
N GLU A 141 -13.94 -15.36 -22.17
CA GLU A 141 -14.32 -14.13 -22.85
C GLU A 141 -13.85 -12.92 -22.02
N VAL A 142 -13.35 -11.90 -22.73
CA VAL A 142 -12.87 -10.67 -22.13
C VAL A 142 -14.03 -9.70 -21.95
N VAL A 143 -14.24 -9.23 -20.72
CA VAL A 143 -15.22 -8.18 -20.39
C VAL A 143 -14.50 -6.94 -19.87
N ALA A 144 -14.90 -5.77 -20.36
CA ALA A 144 -14.31 -4.51 -19.93
C ALA A 144 -15.01 -3.97 -18.66
N VAL A 145 -14.22 -3.53 -17.69
CA VAL A 145 -14.67 -2.85 -16.47
C VAL A 145 -14.03 -1.48 -16.38
N ASN A 146 -14.81 -0.43 -16.15
CA ASN A 146 -14.29 0.93 -16.09
C ASN A 146 -13.79 1.29 -14.68
N LEU A 147 -12.48 1.50 -14.54
CA LEU A 147 -11.86 1.92 -13.28
C LEU A 147 -12.44 3.24 -12.75
N PHE A 148 -12.77 4.18 -13.63
CA PHE A 148 -13.35 5.48 -13.22
C PHE A 148 -14.81 5.36 -12.75
N ASN A 149 -15.42 4.19 -12.91
CA ASN A 149 -16.76 3.87 -12.42
C ASN A 149 -16.78 2.63 -11.51
N ILE A 150 -15.64 2.31 -10.89
CA ILE A 150 -15.42 1.04 -10.18
C ILE A 150 -16.44 0.77 -9.07
N GLU A 151 -16.95 1.82 -8.41
CA GLU A 151 -17.98 1.70 -7.37
C GLU A 151 -19.29 1.09 -7.90
N GLU A 152 -19.68 1.40 -9.14
CA GLU A 152 -20.83 0.78 -9.79
C GLU A 152 -20.51 -0.62 -10.30
N GLU A 153 -19.29 -0.84 -10.78
CA GLU A 153 -18.84 -2.14 -11.30
C GLU A 153 -18.83 -3.21 -10.19
N VAL A 154 -18.47 -2.83 -8.97
CA VAL A 154 -18.53 -3.71 -7.77
C VAL A 154 -19.96 -4.22 -7.52
N LYS A 155 -20.99 -3.43 -7.85
CA LYS A 155 -22.40 -3.83 -7.66
C LYS A 155 -22.88 -4.85 -8.69
N HIS A 156 -22.20 -4.97 -9.83
CA HIS A 156 -22.61 -5.79 -10.97
C HIS A 156 -21.64 -6.95 -11.25
N THR A 157 -20.99 -7.48 -10.21
CA THR A 157 -19.93 -8.50 -10.37
C THR A 157 -20.42 -9.86 -10.83
N SER A 158 -21.72 -10.16 -10.76
CA SER A 158 -22.29 -11.43 -11.25
C SER A 158 -21.99 -11.69 -12.74
N GLN A 159 -21.89 -10.65 -13.55
CA GLN A 159 -21.56 -10.77 -14.98
C GLN A 159 -20.12 -11.20 -15.24
N LEU A 160 -19.25 -11.16 -14.22
CA LEU A 160 -17.83 -11.49 -14.34
C LEU A 160 -17.56 -13.00 -14.22
N SER A 161 -18.57 -13.81 -13.92
CA SER A 161 -18.40 -15.24 -13.69
C SER A 161 -17.85 -15.94 -14.94
N LYS A 162 -16.73 -16.65 -14.79
CA LYS A 162 -16.01 -17.35 -15.88
C LYS A 162 -15.52 -16.40 -17.00
N LYS A 163 -15.34 -15.11 -16.70
CA LYS A 163 -14.80 -14.11 -17.64
C LYS A 163 -13.39 -13.68 -17.24
N ILE A 164 -12.63 -13.19 -18.21
CA ILE A 164 -11.39 -12.46 -18.00
C ILE A 164 -11.74 -10.98 -17.99
N VAL A 165 -11.43 -10.28 -16.91
CA VAL A 165 -11.78 -8.86 -16.77
C VAL A 165 -10.63 -8.00 -17.29
N LEU A 166 -10.90 -7.12 -18.25
CA LEU A 166 -9.98 -6.09 -18.68
C LEU A 166 -10.37 -4.75 -18.05
N VAL A 167 -9.50 -4.21 -17.21
CA VAL A 167 -9.71 -2.91 -16.58
C VAL A 167 -9.34 -1.81 -17.57
N VAL A 168 -10.29 -0.92 -17.84
CA VAL A 168 -10.11 0.24 -18.74
C VAL A 168 -10.35 1.55 -17.99
N MET A 169 -9.78 2.64 -18.47
CA MET A 169 -10.03 3.99 -17.97
C MET A 169 -10.81 4.76 -19.03
N LYS A 170 -12.12 4.92 -18.84
CA LYS A 170 -13.01 5.59 -19.81
C LYS A 170 -13.66 6.82 -19.20
N GLY A 171 -13.50 7.96 -19.86
CA GLY A 171 -14.04 9.25 -19.45
C GLY A 171 -13.14 9.97 -18.44
N GLU A 172 -13.71 10.92 -17.71
CA GLU A 172 -12.99 11.66 -16.67
C GLU A 172 -12.96 10.88 -15.34
N PRO A 173 -11.82 10.90 -14.62
CA PRO A 173 -11.73 10.27 -13.31
C PRO A 173 -12.68 10.96 -12.32
N LYS A 174 -13.58 10.18 -11.72
CA LYS A 174 -14.53 10.68 -10.70
C LYS A 174 -13.87 10.89 -9.32
N LYS A 175 -12.68 10.33 -9.12
CA LYS A 175 -11.93 10.31 -7.85
C LYS A 175 -10.44 10.47 -8.15
N SER A 176 -9.66 10.89 -7.16
CA SER A 176 -8.20 10.93 -7.27
C SER A 176 -7.61 9.52 -7.46
N GLY A 177 -6.41 9.45 -8.04
CA GLY A 177 -5.72 8.18 -8.26
C GLY A 177 -5.56 7.33 -7.00
N ASP A 178 -5.22 7.96 -5.87
CA ASP A 178 -5.05 7.26 -4.59
C ASP A 178 -6.35 6.62 -4.08
N VAL A 179 -7.47 7.31 -4.26
CA VAL A 179 -8.78 6.80 -3.87
C VAL A 179 -9.19 5.65 -4.79
N LEU A 180 -8.95 5.77 -6.10
CA LEU A 180 -9.20 4.68 -7.05
C LEU A 180 -8.35 3.44 -6.73
N PHE A 181 -7.08 3.64 -6.36
CA PHE A 181 -6.19 2.56 -5.94
C PHE A 181 -6.71 1.84 -4.70
N ALA A 182 -7.16 2.57 -3.68
CA ALA A 182 -7.73 1.98 -2.47
C ALA A 182 -8.98 1.14 -2.77
N ILE A 183 -9.91 1.65 -3.58
CA ILE A 183 -11.16 0.96 -3.93
C ILE A 183 -10.91 -0.26 -4.83
N PHE A 184 -9.87 -0.22 -5.66
CA PHE A 184 -9.56 -1.33 -6.57
C PHE A 184 -9.35 -2.66 -5.84
N GLY A 185 -8.81 -2.63 -4.61
CA GLY A 185 -8.68 -3.83 -3.77
C GLY A 185 -10.03 -4.49 -3.43
N ASP A 186 -11.07 -3.70 -3.19
CA ASP A 186 -12.43 -4.22 -2.95
C ASP A 186 -13.03 -4.84 -4.22
N PHE A 187 -12.80 -4.20 -5.36
CA PHE A 187 -13.20 -4.77 -6.64
C PHE A 187 -12.55 -6.12 -6.93
N LEU A 188 -11.23 -6.25 -6.73
CA LEU A 188 -10.53 -7.53 -6.93
C LEU A 188 -11.11 -8.64 -6.03
N ARG A 189 -11.43 -8.32 -4.77
CA ARG A 189 -12.10 -9.26 -3.86
C ARG A 189 -13.48 -9.65 -4.36
N ALA A 190 -14.28 -8.70 -4.85
CA ALA A 190 -15.62 -8.95 -5.34
C ALA A 190 -15.61 -9.76 -6.65
N ALA A 191 -14.73 -9.43 -7.60
CA ALA A 191 -14.53 -10.17 -8.84
C ALA A 191 -14.08 -11.61 -8.59
N SER A 192 -13.15 -11.82 -7.65
CA SER A 192 -12.72 -13.16 -7.24
C SER A 192 -13.88 -13.98 -6.66
N LYS A 193 -14.70 -13.39 -5.77
CA LYS A 193 -15.90 -14.05 -5.21
C LYS A 193 -16.94 -14.39 -6.27
N ALA A 194 -17.09 -13.56 -7.30
CA ALA A 194 -18.01 -13.81 -8.42
C ALA A 194 -17.52 -14.90 -9.40
N GLY A 195 -16.27 -15.37 -9.24
CA GLY A 195 -15.67 -16.38 -10.11
C GLY A 195 -15.10 -15.83 -11.41
N ALA A 196 -14.61 -14.59 -11.41
CA ALA A 196 -13.77 -14.09 -12.50
C ALA A 196 -12.50 -14.96 -12.62
N ILE A 197 -12.11 -15.28 -13.85
CA ILE A 197 -10.95 -16.13 -14.15
C ILE A 197 -9.65 -15.39 -13.85
N ALA A 198 -9.56 -14.15 -14.34
CA ALA A 198 -8.43 -13.27 -14.16
C ALA A 198 -8.88 -11.82 -14.25
N VAL A 199 -8.11 -10.91 -13.66
CA VAL A 199 -8.25 -9.47 -13.86
C VAL A 199 -6.96 -8.96 -14.45
N ILE A 200 -7.04 -8.43 -15.67
CA ILE A 200 -5.96 -7.79 -16.41
C ILE A 200 -6.15 -6.29 -16.26
N GLY A 201 -5.23 -5.64 -15.58
CA GLY A 201 -5.22 -4.19 -15.42
C GLY A 201 -3.79 -3.69 -15.32
N GLY A 202 -3.57 -2.43 -15.69
CA GLY A 202 -2.28 -1.79 -15.52
C GLY A 202 -2.08 -1.29 -14.09
N GLN A 203 -0.98 -1.66 -13.45
CA GLN A 203 -0.37 -0.81 -12.42
C GLN A 203 0.25 0.39 -13.14
N GLY A 204 -0.57 1.37 -13.53
CA GLY A 204 -0.12 2.53 -14.30
C GLY A 204 0.02 2.32 -15.81
N GLY A 205 -0.55 1.26 -16.37
CA GLY A 205 -0.63 1.06 -17.81
C GLY A 205 -1.58 2.09 -18.43
N SER A 206 -1.03 3.11 -19.09
CA SER A 206 -1.78 4.02 -19.95
C SER A 206 -2.01 3.39 -21.32
N LYS A 207 -2.85 4.04 -22.14
CA LYS A 207 -2.96 3.71 -23.57
C LYS A 207 -1.54 3.70 -24.15
N ALA A 208 -1.16 2.64 -24.86
CA ALA A 208 0.10 2.61 -25.56
C ALA A 208 0.20 3.86 -26.45
N LEU A 209 1.29 4.62 -26.31
CA LEU A 209 1.59 5.70 -27.24
C LEU A 209 1.88 5.02 -28.58
N GLU A 210 0.97 5.18 -29.55
CA GLU A 210 1.27 4.99 -30.97
C GLU A 210 2.02 6.21 -31.49
#